data_AF-A0A8H6KYS9-F1
#
_entry.id   AF-A0A8H6KYS9-F1
#
_cell.length_a   1.000
_cell.length_b   1.000
_cell.length_c   1.000
_cell.angle_alpha   90.00
_cell.angle_beta   90.00
_cell.angle_gamma   90.00
#
_symmetry.space_group_name_H-M   'P 1'
#
loop_
_entity.id
_entity.type
_entity.pdbx_description
1 polymer ?
#
loop_
_entity_poly.entity_id
_entity_poly.type
_entity_poly.pdbx_seq_one_letter_code
_entity_poly.pdbx_strand_id
1 'polypeptide(L)'
;MASLITSNGVGHVVEALPILDEIRSDSEDRAFWWEPMSGTLATLLQANQYSDEAQRHYLRWFYKWVPPALGPRLINGKPYYGSWLTHDLSPFEFSINWKEKSRKKILRFTFEPTTKQAGTATDPINQLGTKEFMNTISKDVPGLDLTRFNQFLEATNVPSDGVDDAIAKHPPNFPRCRAVVAFDLEHSGDLMVKSYFLPHWRALQSGIPAKTII
;
A
#
# COMPACT_ATOMS: atom_id res chain seq x y z
N MET A 1 13.77 -47.52 -7.35
CA MET A 1 13.76 -46.54 -6.25
C MET A 1 14.68 -45.39 -6.68
N ALA A 2 14.27 -44.19 -7.03
CA ALA A 2 12.97 -43.52 -6.98
C ALA A 2 12.77 -42.71 -8.28
N SER A 3 11.50 -42.53 -8.64
CA SER A 3 11.02 -41.85 -9.84
C SER A 3 11.34 -40.34 -9.81
N LEU A 4 11.91 -39.84 -10.90
CA LEU A 4 11.98 -38.41 -11.21
C LEU A 4 10.57 -37.93 -11.56
N ILE A 5 9.99 -37.10 -10.70
CA ILE A 5 8.79 -36.32 -11.00
C ILE A 5 9.26 -35.15 -11.86
N THR A 6 9.11 -35.25 -13.18
CA THR A 6 9.19 -34.11 -14.08
C THR A 6 7.95 -33.26 -13.86
N SER A 7 8.11 -32.12 -13.17
CA SER A 7 7.07 -31.09 -13.11
C SER A 7 7.00 -30.40 -14.48
N ASN A 8 5.91 -30.63 -15.22
CA ASN A 8 5.58 -29.93 -16.47
C ASN A 8 5.07 -28.51 -16.20
N GLY A 9 5.79 -27.74 -15.40
CA GLY A 9 5.53 -26.31 -15.25
C GLY A 9 6.07 -25.60 -16.49
N VAL A 10 5.18 -25.21 -17.40
CA VAL A 10 5.51 -24.25 -18.46
C VAL A 10 5.93 -22.96 -17.77
N GLY A 11 7.24 -22.81 -17.56
CA GLY A 11 7.85 -21.55 -17.16
C GLY A 11 7.74 -20.61 -18.33
N HIS A 12 6.60 -19.90 -18.45
CA HIS A 12 6.61 -18.63 -19.14
C HIS A 12 7.51 -17.72 -18.31
N VAL A 13 8.80 -17.67 -18.67
CA VAL A 13 9.65 -16.56 -18.29
C VAL A 13 8.97 -15.35 -18.91
N VAL A 14 8.29 -14.59 -18.07
CA VAL A 14 7.69 -13.33 -18.46
C VAL A 14 8.86 -12.43 -18.85
N GLU A 15 8.93 -12.11 -20.14
CA GLU A 15 9.94 -11.19 -20.64
C GLU A 15 9.75 -9.84 -19.94
N ALA A 16 10.83 -9.30 -19.38
CA ALA A 16 10.78 -8.03 -18.66
C ALA A 16 10.19 -6.96 -19.59
N LEU A 17 9.16 -6.25 -19.12
CA LEU A 17 8.53 -5.22 -19.93
C LEU A 17 9.55 -4.10 -20.23
N PRO A 18 9.76 -3.71 -21.50
CA PRO A 18 10.75 -2.69 -21.87
C PRO A 18 10.58 -1.34 -21.12
N ILE A 19 9.37 -1.04 -20.66
CA ILE A 19 9.09 0.17 -19.87
C ILE A 19 9.80 0.20 -18.52
N LEU A 20 10.20 -0.95 -17.96
CA LEU A 20 10.95 -0.99 -16.71
C LEU A 20 12.32 -0.30 -16.88
N ASP A 21 12.93 -0.39 -18.07
CA ASP A 21 14.21 0.25 -18.38
C ASP A 21 14.08 1.76 -18.65
N GLU A 22 12.86 2.24 -18.97
CA GLU A 22 12.57 3.68 -19.15
C GLU A 22 12.53 4.42 -17.80
N ILE A 23 12.26 3.72 -16.71
CA ILE A 23 11.98 4.29 -15.39
C ILE A 23 13.28 4.36 -14.57
N ARG A 24 13.77 5.59 -14.34
CA ARG A 24 14.96 5.84 -13.51
C ARG A 24 14.59 6.43 -12.16
N SER A 25 15.11 5.82 -11.09
CA SER A 25 14.93 6.29 -9.71
C SER A 25 15.74 7.56 -9.42
N ASP A 26 15.12 8.50 -8.70
CA ASP A 26 15.71 9.79 -8.30
C ASP A 26 16.26 9.78 -6.87
N SER A 27 16.03 8.71 -6.11
CA SER A 27 16.55 8.51 -4.76
C SER A 27 16.78 7.03 -4.44
N GLU A 28 17.67 6.76 -3.49
CA GLU A 28 17.92 5.39 -3.00
C GLU A 28 16.66 4.75 -2.39
N ASP A 29 15.87 5.54 -1.65
CA ASP A 29 14.62 5.09 -1.05
C ASP A 29 13.64 4.61 -2.14
N ARG A 30 13.48 5.41 -3.19
CA ARG A 30 12.60 5.05 -4.31
C ARG A 30 13.11 3.81 -5.05
N ALA A 31 14.41 3.74 -5.34
CA ALA A 31 15.02 2.61 -6.02
C ALA A 31 14.82 1.31 -5.25
N PHE A 32 15.09 1.34 -3.95
CA PHE A 32 14.93 0.21 -3.04
C PHE A 32 13.52 -0.38 -3.08
N TRP A 33 12.50 0.49 -3.07
CA TRP A 33 11.10 0.05 -3.12
C TRP A 33 10.70 -0.42 -4.53
N TRP A 34 11.08 0.34 -5.56
CA TRP A 34 10.69 0.06 -6.94
C TRP A 34 11.23 -1.27 -7.46
N GLU A 35 12.50 -1.59 -7.19
CA GLU A 35 13.18 -2.78 -7.71
C GLU A 35 12.41 -4.09 -7.47
N PRO A 36 12.06 -4.47 -6.22
CA PRO A 36 11.34 -5.73 -5.96
C PRO A 36 9.88 -5.70 -6.43
N MET A 37 9.23 -4.54 -6.47
CA MET A 37 7.80 -4.44 -6.78
C MET A 37 7.51 -4.38 -8.28
N SER A 38 8.42 -3.77 -9.05
CA SER A 38 8.21 -3.49 -10.48
C SER A 38 8.04 -4.74 -11.33
N GLY A 39 8.96 -5.71 -11.19
CA GLY A 39 8.90 -6.98 -11.91
C GLY A 39 7.68 -7.81 -11.52
N THR A 40 7.32 -7.80 -10.23
CA THR A 40 6.12 -8.47 -9.73
C THR A 40 4.86 -7.83 -10.33
N LEU A 41 4.75 -6.51 -10.31
CA LEU A 41 3.62 -5.78 -10.89
C LEU A 41 3.48 -6.05 -12.39
N ALA A 42 4.57 -5.93 -13.15
CA ALA A 42 4.62 -6.24 -14.58
C ALA A 42 4.12 -7.65 -14.88
N THR A 43 4.67 -8.64 -14.17
CA THR A 43 4.31 -10.05 -14.28
C THR A 43 2.83 -10.28 -13.99
N LEU A 44 2.30 -9.68 -12.92
CA LEU A 44 0.91 -9.82 -12.56
C LEU A 44 -0.02 -9.17 -13.58
N LEU A 45 0.33 -8.02 -14.13
CA LEU A 45 -0.48 -7.37 -15.18
C LEU A 45 -0.53 -8.22 -16.45
N GLN A 46 0.61 -8.75 -16.92
CA GLN A 46 0.67 -9.62 -18.10
C GLN A 46 -0.08 -10.94 -17.86
N ALA A 47 0.16 -11.62 -16.73
CA ALA A 47 -0.49 -12.88 -16.39
C ALA A 47 -2.01 -12.75 -16.24
N ASN A 48 -2.51 -11.56 -15.90
CA ASN A 48 -3.94 -11.25 -15.81
C ASN A 48 -4.50 -10.58 -17.07
N GLN A 49 -3.74 -10.58 -18.18
CA GLN A 49 -4.19 -10.18 -19.52
C GLN A 49 -4.62 -8.71 -19.64
N TYR A 50 -3.96 -7.81 -18.91
CA TYR A 50 -4.11 -6.37 -19.12
C TYR A 50 -3.54 -5.99 -20.50
N SER A 51 -4.14 -5.02 -21.18
CA SER A 51 -3.60 -4.52 -22.46
C SER A 51 -2.22 -3.88 -22.25
N ASP A 52 -1.38 -3.85 -23.28
CA ASP A 52 -0.06 -3.21 -23.18
C ASP A 52 -0.15 -1.73 -22.77
N GLU A 53 -1.21 -1.05 -23.20
CA GLU A 53 -1.51 0.32 -22.78
C GLU A 53 -1.80 0.42 -21.29
N ALA A 54 -2.68 -0.44 -20.76
CA ALA A 54 -2.98 -0.49 -19.33
C ALA A 54 -1.74 -0.89 -18.49
N GLN A 55 -0.95 -1.84 -18.98
CA GLN A 55 0.31 -2.23 -18.34
C GLN A 55 1.25 -1.03 -18.19
N ARG A 56 1.48 -0.28 -19.27
CA ARG A 56 2.33 0.92 -19.25
C ARG A 56 1.75 2.02 -18.36
N HIS A 57 0.45 2.23 -18.42
CA HIS A 57 -0.25 3.20 -17.59
C HIS A 57 -0.04 2.88 -16.10
N TYR A 58 -0.31 1.66 -15.67
CA TYR A 58 -0.19 1.27 -14.26
C TYR A 58 1.24 1.26 -13.75
N LEU A 59 2.22 0.81 -14.55
CA LEU A 59 3.63 0.85 -14.15
C LEU A 59 4.11 2.29 -13.93
N ARG A 60 3.74 3.23 -14.81
CA ARG A 60 4.07 4.66 -14.66
C ARG A 60 3.37 5.28 -13.46
N TRP A 61 2.07 5.03 -13.31
CA TRP A 61 1.30 5.55 -12.17
C TRP A 61 1.84 5.02 -10.85
N PHE A 62 2.10 3.71 -10.77
CA PHE A 62 2.65 3.06 -9.59
C PHE A 62 4.01 3.64 -9.23
N TYR A 63 4.93 3.71 -10.19
CA TYR A 63 6.26 4.30 -9.96
C TYR A 63 6.19 5.76 -9.47
N LYS A 64 5.29 6.56 -10.06
CA LYS A 64 5.11 7.97 -9.69
C LYS A 64 4.65 8.14 -8.24
N TRP A 65 3.75 7.27 -7.78
CA TRP A 65 3.00 7.52 -6.55
C TRP A 65 3.28 6.57 -5.39
N VAL A 66 3.54 5.29 -5.64
CA VAL A 66 3.61 4.28 -4.57
C VAL A 66 4.99 4.25 -3.90
N PRO A 67 6.13 4.04 -4.59
CA PRO A 67 7.43 4.01 -3.93
C PRO A 67 7.76 5.25 -3.08
N PRO A 68 7.46 6.50 -3.49
CA PRO A 68 7.66 7.67 -2.62
C PRO A 68 6.83 7.63 -1.33
N ALA A 69 5.62 7.06 -1.41
CA ALA A 69 4.69 6.99 -0.30
C ALA A 69 5.00 5.85 0.68
N LEU A 70 5.91 4.93 0.34
CA LEU A 70 6.44 3.92 1.27
C LEU A 70 7.54 4.47 2.20
N GLY A 71 7.95 5.72 1.99
CA GLY A 71 8.90 6.43 2.83
C GLY A 71 10.31 5.84 2.81
N PRO A 72 11.10 6.08 3.87
CA PRO A 72 12.49 5.65 3.94
C PRO A 72 12.65 4.12 3.81
N ARG A 73 13.69 3.69 3.10
CA ARG A 73 14.02 2.27 2.94
C ARG A 73 14.39 1.59 4.26
N LEU A 74 14.38 0.26 4.25
CA LEU A 74 14.91 -0.52 5.34
C LEU A 74 16.43 -0.30 5.48
N ILE A 75 16.91 -0.25 6.72
CA ILE A 75 18.34 -0.21 7.04
C ILE A 75 18.65 -1.45 7.88
N ASN A 76 19.56 -2.30 7.41
CA ASN A 76 19.94 -3.56 8.04
C ASN A 76 18.73 -4.47 8.35
N GLY A 77 17.78 -4.55 7.40
CA GLY A 77 16.56 -5.37 7.53
C GLY A 77 15.53 -4.84 8.51
N LYS A 78 15.72 -3.62 9.07
CA LYS A 78 14.77 -2.99 9.98
C LYS A 78 13.95 -1.92 9.26
N PRO A 79 12.61 -1.94 9.38
CA PRO A 79 11.78 -0.90 8.81
C PRO A 79 11.96 0.42 9.56
N TYR A 80 11.81 1.53 8.85
CA TYR A 80 11.93 2.88 9.40
C TYR A 80 10.85 3.15 10.45
N TYR A 81 9.58 3.04 10.06
CA TYR A 81 8.44 3.07 10.98
C TYR A 81 7.99 1.65 11.33
N GLY A 82 7.72 0.82 10.31
CA GLY A 82 7.25 -0.57 10.44
C GLY A 82 5.72 -0.66 10.40
N SER A 83 5.19 -1.15 9.27
CA SER A 83 3.75 -1.32 9.07
C SER A 83 3.25 -2.56 9.79
N TRP A 84 1.97 -2.56 10.16
CA TRP A 84 1.27 -3.75 10.66
C TRP A 84 0.27 -4.30 9.63
N LEU A 85 0.44 -3.93 8.36
CA LEU A 85 -0.38 -4.43 7.26
C LEU A 85 -0.16 -5.93 7.04
N THR A 86 1.10 -6.37 6.99
CA THR A 86 1.48 -7.76 6.76
C THR A 86 2.16 -8.39 7.97
N HIS A 87 2.24 -9.72 8.01
CA HIS A 87 2.86 -10.46 9.11
C HIS A 87 4.38 -10.23 9.26
N ASP A 88 5.07 -9.90 8.16
CA ASP A 88 6.50 -9.55 8.14
C ASP A 88 6.76 -8.05 8.32
N LEU A 89 5.70 -7.27 8.63
CA LEU A 89 5.73 -5.81 8.81
C LEU A 89 6.07 -5.01 7.55
N SER A 90 6.00 -5.66 6.38
CA SER A 90 6.08 -5.00 5.09
C SER A 90 4.90 -4.03 4.89
N PRO A 91 5.14 -2.82 4.38
CA PRO A 91 4.09 -1.81 4.22
C PRO A 91 3.20 -2.03 2.98
N PHE A 92 3.36 -3.13 2.25
CA PHE A 92 2.78 -3.32 0.93
C PHE A 92 2.42 -4.79 0.66
N GLU A 93 1.29 -5.03 0.01
CA GLU A 93 0.87 -6.35 -0.49
C GLU A 93 0.15 -6.27 -1.84
N PHE A 94 0.37 -7.27 -2.71
CA PHE A 94 -0.46 -7.49 -3.90
C PHE A 94 -1.58 -8.50 -3.58
N SER A 95 -2.73 -8.33 -4.23
CA SER A 95 -3.78 -9.35 -4.22
C SER A 95 -4.51 -9.42 -5.56
N ILE A 96 -5.13 -10.57 -5.85
CA ILE A 96 -5.95 -10.75 -7.05
C ILE A 96 -7.39 -11.00 -6.61
N ASN A 97 -8.34 -10.30 -7.22
CA ASN A 97 -9.77 -10.59 -7.08
C ASN A 97 -10.22 -11.55 -8.19
N TRP A 98 -10.70 -12.72 -7.77
CA TRP A 98 -11.25 -13.75 -8.64
C TRP A 98 -12.77 -13.63 -8.65
N LYS A 99 -13.32 -13.09 -9.73
CA LYS A 99 -14.77 -12.96 -9.89
C LYS A 99 -15.33 -14.24 -10.52
N GLU A 100 -16.22 -14.96 -9.83
CA GLU A 100 -16.77 -16.25 -10.28
C GLU A 100 -17.31 -16.24 -11.73
N LYS A 101 -17.92 -15.12 -12.15
CA LYS A 101 -18.57 -14.99 -13.46
C LYS A 101 -17.71 -14.26 -14.50
N SER A 102 -16.44 -13.96 -14.21
CA SER A 102 -15.55 -13.24 -15.12
C SER A 102 -14.20 -13.93 -15.22
N ARG A 103 -13.75 -14.18 -16.46
CA ARG A 103 -12.38 -14.64 -16.72
C ARG A 103 -11.35 -13.53 -16.48
N LYS A 104 -11.77 -12.26 -16.51
CA LYS A 104 -10.92 -11.12 -16.15
C LYS A 104 -10.82 -11.03 -14.64
N LYS A 105 -9.60 -11.20 -14.16
CA LYS A 105 -9.21 -11.02 -12.76
C LYS A 105 -8.75 -9.58 -12.56
N ILE A 106 -9.03 -9.02 -11.39
CA ILE A 106 -8.62 -7.66 -11.05
C ILE A 106 -7.39 -7.76 -10.15
N LEU A 107 -6.26 -7.25 -10.63
CA LEU A 107 -5.09 -7.02 -9.80
C LEU A 107 -5.41 -5.88 -8.83
N ARG A 108 -4.96 -6.05 -7.60
CA ARG A 108 -5.06 -5.06 -6.53
C ARG A 108 -3.75 -4.97 -5.78
N PHE A 109 -3.54 -3.84 -5.13
CA PHE A 109 -2.54 -3.74 -4.08
C PHE A 109 -3.07 -2.92 -2.92
N THR A 110 -2.58 -3.22 -1.73
CA THR A 110 -2.84 -2.48 -0.50
C THR A 110 -1.51 -2.05 0.08
N PHE A 111 -1.43 -0.85 0.62
CA PHE A 111 -0.23 -0.41 1.33
C PHE A 111 -0.57 0.60 2.43
N GLU A 112 0.35 0.75 3.38
CA GLU A 112 0.33 1.81 4.40
C GLU A 112 1.26 2.95 3.97
N PRO A 113 0.71 4.08 3.48
CA PRO A 113 1.52 5.24 3.20
C PRO A 113 2.17 5.78 4.49
N THR A 114 3.41 6.22 4.38
CA THR A 114 4.20 6.78 5.46
C THR A 114 4.99 7.99 4.96
N THR A 115 5.45 8.82 5.89
CA THR A 115 6.33 9.95 5.60
C THR A 115 7.68 9.76 6.27
N LYS A 116 8.61 10.71 6.06
CA LYS A 116 9.86 10.80 6.83
C LYS A 116 9.63 11.25 8.28
N GLN A 117 8.43 11.70 8.61
CA GLN A 117 8.06 12.17 9.95
C GLN A 117 7.45 11.04 10.79
N ALA A 118 6.98 9.95 10.17
CA ALA A 118 6.38 8.83 10.87
C ALA A 118 7.33 8.23 11.92
N GLY A 119 6.85 8.11 13.16
CA GLY A 119 7.62 7.62 14.30
C GLY A 119 8.55 8.67 14.93
N THR A 120 8.62 9.88 14.38
CA THR A 120 9.32 11.01 15.01
C THR A 120 8.40 11.79 15.94
N ALA A 121 8.94 12.76 16.69
CA ALA A 121 8.13 13.60 17.57
C ALA A 121 7.04 14.41 16.84
N THR A 122 7.19 14.68 15.54
CA THR A 122 6.20 15.45 14.75
C THR A 122 5.08 14.58 14.18
N ASP A 123 5.28 13.28 14.05
CA ASP A 123 4.23 12.32 13.71
C ASP A 123 4.47 10.95 14.35
N PRO A 124 4.29 10.81 15.68
CA PRO A 124 4.71 9.61 16.41
C PRO A 124 4.02 8.31 15.98
N ILE A 125 2.79 8.42 15.43
CA ILE A 125 1.93 7.28 15.12
C ILE A 125 1.48 7.23 13.64
N ASN A 126 2.18 7.92 12.74
CA ASN A 126 1.88 7.94 11.30
C ASN A 126 0.45 8.43 10.97
N GLN A 127 0.02 9.58 11.53
CA GLN A 127 -1.26 10.21 11.18
C GLN A 127 -1.20 10.97 9.85
N LEU A 128 0.01 11.33 9.37
CA LEU A 128 0.17 12.17 8.17
C LEU A 128 0.25 11.35 6.87
N GLY A 129 0.90 10.19 6.87
CA GLY A 129 1.23 9.44 5.65
C GLY A 129 0.06 9.24 4.70
N THR A 130 -1.01 8.59 5.18
CA THR A 130 -2.18 8.30 4.34
C THR A 130 -2.93 9.56 3.92
N LYS A 131 -2.98 10.58 4.79
CA LYS A 131 -3.62 11.87 4.47
C LYS A 131 -2.88 12.59 3.35
N GLU A 132 -1.56 12.71 3.46
CA GLU A 132 -0.73 13.38 2.47
C GLU A 132 -0.75 12.64 1.13
N PHE A 133 -0.66 11.31 1.16
CA PHE A 133 -0.76 10.50 -0.05
C PHE A 133 -2.10 10.70 -0.77
N MET A 134 -3.23 10.55 -0.07
CA MET A 134 -4.56 10.70 -0.67
C MET A 134 -4.81 12.11 -1.23
N ASN A 135 -4.38 13.15 -0.51
CA ASN A 135 -4.45 14.55 -0.99
C ASN A 135 -3.57 14.81 -2.22
N THR A 136 -2.50 14.03 -2.36
CA THR A 136 -1.57 14.18 -3.48
C THR A 136 -2.12 13.51 -4.73
N ILE A 137 -2.59 12.27 -4.62
CA ILE A 137 -3.10 11.52 -5.78
C ILE A 137 -4.47 11.98 -6.26
N SER A 138 -5.26 12.68 -5.44
CA SER A 138 -6.59 13.19 -5.84
C SER A 138 -6.53 14.20 -6.99
N LYS A 139 -5.36 14.81 -7.20
CA LYS A 139 -5.10 15.70 -8.35
C LYS A 139 -4.87 14.93 -9.66
N ASP A 140 -4.53 13.64 -9.54
CA ASP A 140 -4.11 12.77 -10.63
C ASP A 140 -5.14 11.67 -10.96
N VAL A 141 -6.01 11.32 -10.01
CA VAL A 141 -7.04 10.28 -10.16
C VAL A 141 -8.39 10.94 -10.42
N PRO A 142 -8.91 10.89 -11.66
CA PRO A 142 -10.19 11.51 -11.99
C PRO A 142 -11.33 10.97 -11.13
N GLY A 143 -12.15 11.88 -10.58
CA GLY A 143 -13.31 11.53 -9.77
C GLY A 143 -13.02 11.04 -8.36
N LEU A 144 -11.77 11.09 -7.89
CA LEU A 144 -11.44 10.74 -6.50
C LEU A 144 -11.98 11.79 -5.51
N ASP A 145 -13.14 11.51 -4.93
CA ASP A 145 -13.76 12.32 -3.88
C ASP A 145 -13.24 11.91 -2.48
N LEU A 146 -12.61 12.87 -1.79
CA LEU A 146 -12.05 12.67 -0.45
C LEU A 146 -13.03 12.98 0.69
N THR A 147 -14.28 13.31 0.41
CA THR A 147 -15.27 13.71 1.43
C THR A 147 -15.44 12.63 2.51
N ARG A 148 -15.74 11.39 2.10
CA ARG A 148 -15.88 10.25 3.04
C ARG A 148 -14.55 9.88 3.69
N PHE A 149 -13.47 9.93 2.92
CA PHE A 149 -12.12 9.68 3.42
C PHE A 149 -11.78 10.61 4.59
N ASN A 150 -12.00 11.92 4.43
CA ASN A 150 -11.72 12.92 5.45
C ASN A 150 -12.61 12.74 6.68
N GLN A 151 -13.89 12.39 6.51
CA GLN A 151 -14.80 12.11 7.63
C GLN A 151 -14.32 10.94 8.49
N PHE A 152 -13.97 9.80 7.87
CA PHE A 152 -13.49 8.64 8.61
C PHE A 152 -12.09 8.83 9.17
N LEU A 153 -11.21 9.52 8.45
CA LEU A 153 -9.87 9.85 8.94
C LEU A 153 -9.98 10.70 10.20
N GLU A 154 -10.82 11.73 10.20
CA GLU A 154 -11.02 12.59 11.37
C GLU A 154 -11.63 11.84 12.55
N ALA A 155 -12.65 11.01 12.31
CA ALA A 155 -13.28 10.20 13.36
C ALA A 155 -12.30 9.22 14.03
N THR A 156 -11.31 8.72 13.28
CA THR A 156 -10.31 7.76 13.75
C THR A 156 -8.96 8.37 14.14
N ASN A 157 -8.76 9.68 13.95
CA ASN A 157 -7.56 10.39 14.37
C ASN A 157 -7.48 10.51 15.89
N VAL A 158 -6.27 10.44 16.41
CA VAL A 158 -5.96 10.86 17.78
C VAL A 158 -5.72 12.38 17.75
N PRO A 159 -6.44 13.17 18.56
CA PRO A 159 -6.15 14.59 18.76
C PRO A 159 -4.71 14.80 19.23
N SER A 160 -4.10 15.92 18.84
CA SER A 160 -2.69 16.18 19.10
C SER A 160 -2.30 16.15 20.57
N ASP A 161 -3.19 16.57 21.47
CA ASP A 161 -3.01 16.56 22.92
C ASP A 161 -3.20 15.17 23.56
N GLY A 162 -3.71 14.19 22.80
CA GLY A 162 -3.96 12.82 23.26
C GLY A 162 -2.97 11.77 22.73
N VAL A 163 -2.00 12.16 21.89
CA VAL A 163 -1.06 11.20 21.26
C VAL A 163 -0.17 10.51 22.29
N ASP A 164 0.43 11.27 23.21
CA ASP A 164 1.35 10.72 24.22
C ASP A 164 0.64 9.74 25.16
N ASP A 165 -0.59 10.05 25.56
CA ASP A 165 -1.44 9.17 26.37
C ASP A 165 -1.81 7.88 25.61
N ALA A 166 -2.13 7.98 24.31
CA ALA A 166 -2.39 6.83 23.46
C ALA A 166 -1.17 5.91 23.34
N ILE A 167 0.03 6.49 23.21
CA ILE A 167 1.31 5.76 23.15
C ILE A 167 1.59 5.07 24.49
N ALA A 168 1.40 5.78 25.61
CA ALA A 168 1.61 5.21 26.94
C ALA A 168 0.70 4.01 27.22
N LYS A 169 -0.49 3.97 26.62
CA LYS A 169 -1.47 2.88 26.73
C LYS A 169 -1.28 1.78 25.67
N HIS A 170 -0.42 1.97 24.66
CA HIS A 170 -0.26 1.03 23.55
C HIS A 170 0.41 -0.27 24.01
N PRO A 171 -0.27 -1.44 23.91
CA PRO A 171 0.31 -2.68 24.36
C PRO A 171 1.45 -3.14 23.44
N PRO A 172 2.47 -3.83 23.97
CA PRO A 172 3.49 -4.45 23.14
C PRO A 172 2.85 -5.45 22.17
N ASN A 173 3.35 -5.50 20.94
CA ASN A 173 2.84 -6.36 19.86
C ASN A 173 1.38 -6.10 19.45
N PHE A 174 0.85 -4.91 19.71
CA PHE A 174 -0.46 -4.50 19.21
C PHE A 174 -0.33 -3.76 17.86
N PRO A 175 -1.29 -3.91 16.92
CA PRO A 175 -1.23 -3.22 15.64
C PRO A 175 -1.02 -1.71 15.78
N ARG A 176 -0.05 -1.17 15.04
CA ARG A 176 0.20 0.28 14.95
C ARG A 176 -0.35 0.91 13.68
N CYS A 177 -0.71 0.08 12.70
CA CYS A 177 -1.30 0.54 11.45
C CYS A 177 -2.61 1.29 11.73
N ARG A 178 -2.78 2.45 11.10
CA ARG A 178 -3.94 3.33 11.31
C ARG A 178 -4.84 3.44 10.11
N ALA A 179 -4.25 3.69 8.96
CA ALA A 179 -5.01 3.91 7.74
C ALA A 179 -4.22 3.36 6.57
N VAL A 180 -4.81 2.42 5.83
CA VAL A 180 -4.20 1.85 4.62
C VAL A 180 -5.06 2.17 3.42
N VAL A 181 -4.43 2.19 2.25
CA VAL A 181 -5.08 2.45 0.98
C VAL A 181 -4.94 1.23 0.09
N ALA A 182 -5.99 0.94 -0.67
CA ALA A 182 -5.96 -0.12 -1.65
C ALA A 182 -6.45 0.39 -3.01
N PHE A 183 -5.93 -0.22 -4.05
CA PHE A 183 -6.24 0.11 -5.44
C PHE A 183 -6.69 -1.14 -6.16
N ASP A 184 -7.83 -1.05 -6.83
CA ASP A 184 -8.26 -2.03 -7.82
C ASP A 184 -7.89 -1.46 -9.21
N LEU A 185 -7.11 -2.23 -9.96
CA LEU A 185 -6.61 -1.83 -11.28
C LEU A 185 -7.61 -2.36 -12.32
N GLU A 186 -8.49 -1.51 -12.82
CA GLU A 186 -9.50 -1.95 -13.77
C GLU A 186 -8.92 -2.23 -15.16
N HIS A 187 -9.54 -3.12 -15.93
CA HIS A 187 -9.02 -3.40 -17.29
C HIS A 187 -9.13 -2.20 -18.23
N SER A 188 -9.94 -1.18 -17.90
CA SER A 188 -10.07 0.07 -18.64
C SER A 188 -8.87 1.01 -18.48
N GLY A 189 -8.02 0.80 -17.47
CA GLY A 189 -7.02 1.79 -17.04
C GLY A 189 -7.47 2.65 -15.86
N ASP A 190 -8.75 2.60 -15.48
CA ASP A 190 -9.24 3.32 -14.31
C ASP A 190 -8.72 2.73 -13.00
N LEU A 191 -8.67 3.56 -11.96
CA LEU A 191 -8.31 3.15 -10.60
C LEU A 191 -9.51 3.27 -9.69
N MET A 192 -9.87 2.20 -9.01
CA MET A 192 -10.79 2.27 -7.88
C MET A 192 -10.01 2.28 -6.58
N VAL A 193 -10.13 3.37 -5.84
CA VAL A 193 -9.39 3.62 -4.59
C VAL A 193 -10.25 3.29 -3.38
N LYS A 194 -9.67 2.60 -2.40
CA LYS A 194 -10.29 2.26 -1.12
C LYS A 194 -9.37 2.69 0.01
N SER A 195 -9.97 2.99 1.16
CA SER A 195 -9.22 3.25 2.39
C SER A 195 -9.82 2.44 3.52
N TYR A 196 -8.95 1.92 4.39
CA TYR A 196 -9.33 1.17 5.58
C TYR A 196 -8.81 1.95 6.78
N PHE A 197 -9.67 2.17 7.77
CA PHE A 197 -9.33 2.92 8.98
C PHE A 197 -9.38 1.98 10.17
N LEU A 198 -8.29 1.93 10.93
CA LEU A 198 -8.11 1.12 12.12
C LEU A 198 -8.20 2.07 13.33
N PRO A 199 -9.35 2.14 14.03
CA PRO A 199 -9.59 3.11 15.09
C PRO A 199 -8.87 2.79 16.40
N HIS A 200 -7.92 1.87 16.39
CA HIS A 200 -7.25 1.35 17.57
C HIS A 200 -6.57 2.42 18.42
N TRP A 201 -5.84 3.34 17.79
CA TRP A 201 -5.19 4.44 18.50
C TRP A 201 -6.19 5.39 19.15
N ARG A 202 -7.28 5.70 18.44
CA ARG A 202 -8.37 6.52 18.97
C ARG A 202 -9.11 5.83 20.11
N ALA A 203 -9.26 4.50 20.04
CA ALA A 203 -9.84 3.69 21.11
C ALA A 203 -8.96 3.70 22.37
N LEU A 204 -7.64 3.56 22.22
CA LEU A 204 -6.68 3.64 23.34
C LEU A 204 -6.73 5.01 24.02
N GLN A 205 -6.74 6.09 23.22
CA GLN A 205 -6.79 7.45 23.74
C GLN A 205 -8.11 7.75 24.45
N SER A 206 -9.25 7.46 23.81
CA SER A 206 -10.57 7.84 24.32
C SER A 206 -11.14 6.89 25.38
N GLY A 207 -10.63 5.66 25.47
CA GLY A 207 -11.23 4.59 26.27
C GLY A 207 -12.51 4.00 25.66
N ILE A 208 -12.95 4.50 24.50
CA ILE A 208 -14.12 4.00 23.78
C ILE A 208 -13.71 2.76 22.97
N PRO A 209 -14.48 1.65 23.00
CA PRO A 209 -14.16 0.47 22.20
C PRO A 209 -14.02 0.77 20.70
N ALA A 210 -13.04 0.15 20.03
CA ALA A 210 -12.78 0.33 18.59
C ALA A 210 -14.04 0.17 17.71
N LYS A 211 -14.89 -0.81 18.04
CA LYS A 211 -16.15 -1.12 17.34
C LYS A 211 -17.25 -0.05 17.47
N THR A 212 -17.03 0.98 18.27
CA THR A 212 -17.99 2.07 18.52
C THR A 212 -17.48 3.45 18.11
N ILE A 213 -16.25 3.55 17.58
CA ILE A 213 -15.62 4.81 17.17
C ILE A 213 -16.25 5.36 15.87
N ILE A 214 -16.79 4.46 15.04
CA ILE A 214 -17.44 4.74 13.76
C ILE A 214 -18.74 3.94 13.68
#